data_AF-A0A956I389-F1
#
_entry.id   AF-A0A956I389-F1
#
_cell.length_a   1.000
_cell.length_b   1.000
_cell.length_c   1.000
_cell.angle_alpha   90.00
_cell.angle_beta   90.00
_cell.angle_gamma   90.00
#
_symmetry.space_group_name_H-M   'P 1'
#
loop_
_entity.id
_entity.type
_entity.pdbx_description
1 polymer ?
#
loop_
_entity_poly.entity_id
_entity_poly.type
_entity_poly.pdbx_seq_one_letter_code
_entity_poly.pdbx_strand_id
1 'polypeptide(L)'
;MAERPLVVFVSDIHLTDELHGSAVPKAAAFERFWVRIQGARGQRPAILAFVGDVFDLVRSPRWFEGPHRPYHDPSPEMAGVIEAIVDATLEREAAFFDAIRQRVETGALEVRYALGNHDRLLRHAPRARRKVWKALTGEDRDVELPHQLEFPEHGVLAYHGHVGDPINHDADGSATIGDAIGSELITRFPRTVRAITGTSHPLLDDIDDVRPVYAVPAWVRHLGVVEPSLLSPVHEAWVEVVESFLSDDFVRHWMKRKHKRFGLDTGKKLRLMLELSTKKIIAKGSDKRLTEAYGVMQHAFDGKMAQLGAKKLAESRGLRYVVNGHSHFSAMRPIGSIDGKPAVYFNTGTWRSVHQIGHGVGGRPTFLPYDAMSYL
;
A
#
# COMPACT_ATOMS: atom_id res chain seq x y z
N MET A 1 -21.87 31.71 6.92
CA MET A 1 -21.05 30.85 6.04
C MET A 1 -21.89 29.64 5.71
N ALA A 2 -22.05 29.27 4.44
CA ALA A 2 -22.70 28.02 4.11
C ALA A 2 -21.93 26.87 4.78
N GLU A 3 -22.67 25.95 5.40
CA GLU A 3 -22.11 24.89 6.22
C GLU A 3 -21.46 23.82 5.32
N ARG A 4 -20.12 23.79 5.27
CA ARG A 4 -19.32 22.93 4.37
C ARG A 4 -19.62 21.44 4.57
N PRO A 5 -19.63 20.60 3.51
CA PRO A 5 -19.84 19.17 3.65
C PRO A 5 -18.74 18.51 4.48
N LEU A 6 -19.07 17.40 5.13
CA LEU A 6 -18.09 16.55 5.78
C LEU A 6 -17.24 15.87 4.69
N VAL A 7 -15.93 16.04 4.75
CA VAL A 7 -14.98 15.32 3.88
C VAL A 7 -14.21 14.34 4.75
N VAL A 8 -14.16 13.09 4.32
CA VAL A 8 -13.43 12.02 4.99
C VAL A 8 -12.38 11.47 4.04
N PHE A 9 -11.16 11.26 4.53
CA PHE A 9 -10.08 10.69 3.75
C PHE A 9 -9.75 9.26 4.20
N VAL A 10 -9.63 8.35 3.23
CA VAL A 10 -9.26 6.94 3.42
C VAL A 10 -8.25 6.53 2.35
N SER A 11 -7.30 5.66 2.68
CA SER A 11 -6.30 5.14 1.75
C SER A 11 -5.88 3.72 2.14
N ASP A 12 -5.01 3.11 1.32
CA ASP A 12 -4.30 1.86 1.64
C ASP A 12 -5.28 0.74 2.05
N ILE A 13 -6.37 0.57 1.31
CA ILE A 13 -7.33 -0.53 1.52
C ILE A 13 -6.79 -1.82 0.87
N HIS A 14 -6.13 -1.67 -0.28
CA HIS A 14 -5.48 -2.72 -1.08
C HIS A 14 -6.39 -3.94 -1.29
N LEU A 15 -7.56 -3.73 -1.89
CA LEU A 15 -8.43 -4.81 -2.34
C LEU A 15 -7.72 -5.59 -3.46
N THR A 16 -7.75 -6.91 -3.38
CA THR A 16 -7.06 -7.79 -4.32
C THR A 16 -7.90 -9.03 -4.60
N ASP A 17 -7.58 -9.73 -5.67
CA ASP A 17 -8.35 -10.86 -6.18
C ASP A 17 -8.06 -12.18 -5.45
N GLU A 18 -6.81 -12.39 -5.01
CA GLU A 18 -6.40 -13.67 -4.43
C GLU A 18 -5.30 -13.50 -3.36
N LEU A 19 -5.64 -12.96 -2.20
CA LEU A 19 -4.80 -13.00 -0.98
C LEU A 19 -5.71 -12.99 0.26
N HIS A 20 -5.20 -13.34 1.44
CA HIS A 20 -6.00 -13.37 2.67
C HIS A 20 -6.80 -12.08 2.86
N GLY A 21 -8.09 -12.24 3.17
CA GLY A 21 -8.94 -11.14 3.57
C GLY A 21 -8.60 -10.73 4.99
N SER A 22 -8.81 -9.46 5.34
CA SER A 22 -8.73 -9.04 6.75
C SER A 22 -9.69 -9.86 7.60
N ALA A 23 -9.34 -10.10 8.86
CA ALA A 23 -10.21 -10.82 9.81
C ALA A 23 -11.61 -10.21 9.88
N VAL A 24 -11.72 -8.90 9.62
CA VAL A 24 -12.98 -8.21 9.39
C VAL A 24 -13.26 -8.07 7.89
N PRO A 25 -14.44 -8.48 7.39
CA PRO A 25 -14.90 -8.15 6.04
C PRO A 25 -14.91 -6.63 5.78
N LYS A 26 -14.48 -6.20 4.58
CA LYS A 26 -14.39 -4.77 4.23
C LYS A 26 -15.74 -4.07 4.27
N ALA A 27 -16.82 -4.74 3.85
CA ALA A 27 -18.18 -4.23 3.96
C ALA A 27 -18.57 -3.91 5.42
N ALA A 28 -18.21 -4.79 6.37
CA ALA A 28 -18.46 -4.57 7.79
C ALA A 28 -17.61 -3.43 8.37
N ALA A 29 -16.36 -3.27 7.90
CA ALA A 29 -15.54 -2.11 8.26
C ALA A 29 -16.16 -0.80 7.76
N PHE A 30 -16.65 -0.78 6.52
CA PHE A 30 -17.35 0.36 5.93
C PHE A 30 -18.64 0.71 6.68
N GLU A 31 -19.48 -0.26 7.04
CA GLU A 31 -20.71 0.03 7.78
C GLU A 31 -20.43 0.59 9.18
N ARG A 32 -19.41 0.08 9.88
CA ARG A 32 -18.96 0.68 11.14
C ARG A 32 -18.42 2.09 10.97
N PHE A 33 -17.68 2.33 9.88
CA PHE A 33 -17.24 3.67 9.50
C PHE A 33 -18.43 4.60 9.26
N TRP A 34 -19.40 4.15 8.46
CA TRP A 34 -20.58 4.91 8.09
C TRP A 34 -21.38 5.34 9.32
N VAL A 35 -21.67 4.40 10.24
CA VAL A 35 -22.35 4.69 11.51
C VAL A 35 -21.62 5.77 12.32
N ARG A 36 -20.28 5.77 12.34
CA ARG A 36 -19.49 6.77 13.09
C ARG A 36 -19.60 8.17 12.48
N ILE A 37 -19.61 8.29 11.16
CA ILE A 37 -19.67 9.60 10.50
C ILE A 37 -21.10 10.15 10.38
N GLN A 38 -22.12 9.33 10.57
CA GLN A 38 -23.53 9.74 10.52
C GLN A 38 -23.83 10.93 11.44
N GLY A 39 -23.35 10.89 12.68
CA GLY A 39 -23.55 11.98 13.65
C GLY A 39 -22.91 13.29 13.21
N ALA A 40 -21.71 13.25 12.62
CA ALA A 40 -20.99 14.44 12.14
C ALA A 40 -21.56 14.99 10.82
N ARG A 41 -22.02 14.11 9.93
CA ARG A 41 -22.63 14.47 8.64
C ARG A 41 -23.99 15.13 8.83
N GLY A 42 -24.80 14.61 9.76
CA GLY A 42 -26.21 14.96 9.86
C GLY A 42 -26.97 14.54 8.60
N GLN A 43 -27.77 15.44 8.04
CA GLN A 43 -28.60 15.18 6.84
C GLN A 43 -27.92 15.53 5.52
N ARG A 44 -26.70 16.11 5.55
CA ARG A 44 -26.01 16.56 4.33
C ARG A 44 -25.30 15.39 3.65
N PRO A 45 -24.95 15.46 2.36
CA PRO A 45 -24.03 14.50 1.77
C PRO A 45 -22.63 14.61 2.39
N ALA A 46 -21.93 13.49 2.55
CA ALA A 46 -20.50 13.45 2.90
C ALA A 46 -19.68 13.16 1.64
N ILE A 47 -18.43 13.60 1.61
CA ILE A 47 -17.48 13.24 0.56
C ILE A 47 -16.50 12.22 1.13
N LEU A 48 -16.45 11.03 0.52
CA LEU A 48 -15.43 10.02 0.78
C LEU A 48 -14.33 10.15 -0.26
N ALA A 49 -13.16 10.62 0.16
CA ALA A 49 -11.99 10.78 -0.67
C ALA A 49 -11.04 9.60 -0.48
N PHE A 50 -10.94 8.74 -1.49
CA PHE A 50 -9.90 7.73 -1.58
C PHE A 50 -8.58 8.38 -2.02
N VAL A 51 -7.56 8.27 -1.16
CA VAL A 51 -6.24 8.88 -1.34
C VAL A 51 -5.21 7.80 -1.70
N GLY A 52 -5.51 7.02 -2.74
CA GLY A 52 -4.64 5.98 -3.28
C GLY A 52 -4.74 4.62 -2.61
N ASP A 53 -4.23 3.62 -3.34
CA ASP A 53 -4.10 2.22 -2.95
C ASP A 53 -5.42 1.60 -2.45
N VAL A 54 -6.51 1.88 -3.17
CA VAL A 54 -7.78 1.19 -2.95
C VAL A 54 -7.70 -0.23 -3.51
N PHE A 55 -7.14 -0.39 -4.70
CA PHE A 55 -6.84 -1.68 -5.32
C PHE A 55 -5.36 -2.02 -5.17
N ASP A 56 -5.08 -3.31 -5.01
CA ASP A 56 -3.73 -3.86 -5.05
C ASP A 56 -3.51 -4.65 -6.33
N LEU A 57 -3.33 -3.93 -7.42
CA LEU A 57 -3.07 -4.55 -8.71
C LEU A 57 -1.67 -5.14 -8.73
N VAL A 58 -0.69 -4.50 -8.10
CA VAL A 58 0.72 -4.92 -8.12
C VAL A 58 0.94 -6.30 -7.50
N ARG A 59 0.23 -6.62 -6.40
CA ARG A 59 0.45 -7.85 -5.63
C ARG A 59 -0.51 -8.99 -5.98
N SER A 60 -1.27 -8.87 -7.07
CA SER A 60 -2.14 -9.95 -7.54
C SER A 60 -1.33 -11.18 -7.99
N PRO A 61 -1.70 -12.40 -7.55
CA PRO A 61 -1.08 -13.62 -8.04
C PRO A 61 -1.32 -13.91 -9.53
N ARG A 62 -2.36 -13.31 -10.16
CA ARG A 62 -2.68 -13.52 -11.58
C ARG A 62 -1.57 -13.09 -12.53
N TRP A 63 -0.69 -12.18 -12.10
CA TRP A 63 0.49 -11.84 -12.89
C TRP A 63 1.35 -13.06 -13.25
N PHE A 64 1.33 -14.11 -12.44
CA PHE A 64 2.09 -15.34 -12.68
C PHE A 64 1.40 -16.37 -13.58
N GLU A 65 0.16 -16.10 -14.05
CA GLU A 65 -0.55 -16.95 -15.02
C GLU A 65 -0.10 -16.71 -16.47
N GLY A 66 0.61 -15.60 -16.70
CA GLY A 66 1.07 -15.20 -18.02
C GLY A 66 2.47 -14.58 -18.01
N PRO A 67 2.92 -14.05 -19.18
CA PRO A 67 4.25 -13.47 -19.34
C PRO A 67 4.35 -12.03 -18.84
N HIS A 68 3.22 -11.37 -18.56
CA HIS A 68 3.19 -9.97 -18.14
C HIS A 68 3.43 -9.83 -16.63
N ARG A 69 4.00 -8.69 -16.24
CA ARG A 69 4.26 -8.31 -14.85
C ARG A 69 3.83 -6.86 -14.63
N PRO A 70 3.52 -6.45 -13.38
CA PRO A 70 3.07 -5.08 -13.10
C PRO A 70 4.14 -4.01 -13.37
N TYR A 71 5.39 -4.44 -13.54
CA TYR A 71 6.53 -3.58 -13.85
C TYR A 71 6.99 -3.65 -15.31
N HIS A 72 6.28 -4.39 -16.18
CA HIS A 72 6.51 -4.33 -17.63
C HIS A 72 5.89 -3.08 -18.24
N ASP A 73 6.31 -2.77 -19.47
CA ASP A 73 5.74 -1.66 -20.22
C ASP A 73 4.24 -1.89 -20.51
N PRO A 74 3.41 -0.83 -20.42
CA PRO A 74 1.99 -0.92 -20.72
C PRO A 74 1.72 -1.45 -22.13
N SER A 75 0.83 -2.42 -22.23
CA SER A 75 0.39 -3.05 -23.49
C SER A 75 -1.10 -3.41 -23.42
N PRO A 76 -1.79 -3.59 -24.56
CA PRO A 76 -3.19 -4.06 -24.57
C PRO A 76 -3.38 -5.39 -23.82
N GLU A 77 -2.41 -6.31 -23.91
CA GLU A 77 -2.42 -7.59 -23.22
C GLU A 77 -2.32 -7.40 -21.70
N MET A 78 -1.44 -6.50 -21.24
CA MET A 78 -1.34 -6.12 -19.83
C MET A 78 -2.65 -5.47 -19.34
N ALA A 79 -3.30 -4.65 -20.15
CA ALA A 79 -4.61 -4.07 -19.81
C ALA A 79 -5.67 -5.17 -19.62
N GLY A 80 -5.64 -6.24 -20.43
CA GLY A 80 -6.49 -7.42 -20.25
C GLY A 80 -6.26 -8.13 -18.90
N VAL A 81 -5.00 -8.27 -18.47
CA VAL A 81 -4.69 -8.83 -17.13
C VAL A 81 -5.20 -7.92 -16.02
N ILE A 82 -5.03 -6.60 -16.14
CA ILE A 82 -5.55 -5.63 -15.17
C ILE A 82 -7.09 -5.72 -15.08
N GLU A 83 -7.77 -5.83 -16.21
CA GLU A 83 -9.22 -6.02 -16.25
C GLU A 83 -9.66 -7.29 -15.52
N ALA A 84 -8.96 -8.41 -15.71
CA ALA A 84 -9.27 -9.67 -15.03
C ALA A 84 -9.05 -9.59 -13.51
N ILE A 85 -7.96 -8.94 -13.06
CA ILE A 85 -7.70 -8.70 -11.64
C ILE A 85 -8.81 -7.85 -11.02
N VAL A 86 -9.21 -6.77 -11.71
CA VAL A 86 -10.29 -5.90 -11.25
C VAL A 86 -11.62 -6.65 -11.19
N ASP A 87 -11.98 -7.43 -12.21
CA ASP A 87 -13.21 -8.22 -12.22
C ASP A 87 -13.28 -9.16 -11.01
N ALA A 88 -12.23 -9.93 -10.79
CA ALA A 88 -12.17 -10.87 -9.66
C ALA A 88 -12.20 -10.14 -8.30
N THR A 89 -11.55 -8.97 -8.20
CA THR A 89 -11.58 -8.15 -6.97
C THR A 89 -12.98 -7.58 -6.73
N LEU A 90 -13.66 -7.09 -7.76
CA LEU A 90 -15.02 -6.56 -7.65
C LEU A 90 -16.03 -7.65 -7.27
N GLU A 91 -15.90 -8.84 -7.85
CA GLU A 91 -16.73 -9.99 -7.49
C GLU A 91 -16.52 -10.39 -6.03
N ARG A 92 -15.26 -10.54 -5.63
CA ARG A 92 -14.89 -10.91 -4.25
C ARG A 92 -15.39 -9.90 -3.22
N GLU A 93 -15.26 -8.61 -3.52
CA GLU A 93 -15.57 -7.51 -2.60
C GLU A 93 -16.91 -6.85 -2.93
N ALA A 94 -17.82 -7.57 -3.61
CA ALA A 94 -19.11 -7.03 -4.07
C ALA A 94 -19.90 -6.36 -2.95
N ALA A 95 -19.96 -6.97 -1.77
CA ALA A 95 -20.66 -6.42 -0.61
C ALA A 95 -20.08 -5.07 -0.13
N PHE A 96 -18.77 -4.85 -0.28
CA PHE A 96 -18.14 -3.58 0.07
C PHE A 96 -18.51 -2.48 -0.93
N PHE A 97 -18.42 -2.78 -2.23
CA PHE A 97 -18.81 -1.84 -3.29
C PHE A 97 -20.31 -1.54 -3.24
N ASP A 98 -21.16 -2.53 -3.00
CA ASP A 98 -22.60 -2.35 -2.86
C ASP A 98 -22.96 -1.45 -1.67
N ALA A 99 -22.27 -1.62 -0.53
CA ALA A 99 -22.48 -0.78 0.64
C ALA A 99 -22.14 0.69 0.37
N ILE A 100 -21.04 0.96 -0.37
CA ILE A 100 -20.68 2.32 -0.80
C ILE A 100 -21.70 2.85 -1.81
N ARG A 101 -21.98 2.08 -2.87
CA ARG A 101 -22.86 2.47 -3.97
C ARG A 101 -24.25 2.83 -3.48
N GLN A 102 -24.81 2.07 -2.53
CA GLN A 102 -26.11 2.38 -1.94
C GLN A 102 -26.14 3.79 -1.29
N ARG A 103 -25.03 4.27 -0.72
CA ARG A 103 -24.96 5.62 -0.14
C ARG A 103 -24.78 6.69 -1.21
N VAL A 104 -24.11 6.36 -2.31
CA VAL A 104 -23.99 7.24 -3.48
C VAL A 104 -25.33 7.41 -4.19
N GLU A 105 -26.03 6.33 -4.49
CA GLU A 105 -27.31 6.35 -5.20
C GLU A 105 -28.44 7.05 -4.41
N THR A 106 -28.36 7.03 -3.07
CA THR A 106 -29.29 7.78 -2.21
C THR A 106 -28.91 9.26 -2.05
N GLY A 107 -27.79 9.69 -2.63
CA GLY A 107 -27.26 11.05 -2.50
C GLY A 107 -26.66 11.37 -1.13
N ALA A 108 -26.49 10.37 -0.25
CA ALA A 108 -25.90 10.54 1.07
C ALA A 108 -24.37 10.64 1.03
N LEU A 109 -23.73 10.15 -0.04
CA LEU A 109 -22.28 10.08 -0.20
C LEU A 109 -21.85 10.50 -1.62
N GLU A 110 -20.82 11.32 -1.72
CA GLU A 110 -20.04 11.57 -2.93
C GLU A 110 -18.70 10.82 -2.80
N VAL A 111 -18.20 10.24 -3.89
CA VAL A 111 -16.89 9.59 -3.92
C VAL A 111 -15.92 10.39 -4.77
N ARG A 112 -14.71 10.60 -4.25
CA ARG A 112 -13.55 11.08 -5.02
C ARG A 112 -12.42 10.08 -4.89
N TYR A 113 -11.64 9.89 -5.94
CA TYR A 113 -10.60 8.87 -5.96
C TYR A 113 -9.35 9.37 -6.67
N ALA A 114 -8.25 9.50 -5.90
CA ALA A 114 -6.91 9.67 -6.44
C ALA A 114 -6.12 8.36 -6.44
N LEU A 115 -5.30 8.15 -7.47
CA LEU A 115 -4.42 6.99 -7.61
C LEU A 115 -3.22 7.04 -6.65
N GLY A 116 -2.91 5.89 -6.08
CA GLY A 116 -1.66 5.55 -5.43
C GLY A 116 -0.72 4.76 -6.34
N ASN A 117 0.26 4.08 -5.76
CA ASN A 117 1.24 3.30 -6.52
C ASN A 117 0.75 1.88 -6.80
N HIS A 118 -0.10 1.28 -5.96
CA HIS A 118 -0.62 -0.07 -6.18
C HIS A 118 -1.80 -0.14 -7.16
N ASP A 119 -2.52 0.97 -7.36
CA ASP A 119 -3.61 1.09 -8.33
C ASP A 119 -3.25 1.98 -9.53
N ARG A 120 -2.01 2.47 -9.64
CA ARG A 120 -1.52 3.30 -10.77
C ARG A 120 -1.79 2.67 -12.13
N LEU A 121 -1.79 1.34 -12.21
CA LEU A 121 -1.99 0.58 -13.45
C LEU A 121 -3.38 0.79 -14.06
N LEU A 122 -4.37 1.24 -13.27
CA LEU A 122 -5.68 1.66 -13.78
C LEU A 122 -5.57 2.76 -14.84
N ARG A 123 -4.52 3.58 -14.86
CA ARG A 123 -4.28 4.58 -15.91
C ARG A 123 -4.17 3.97 -17.31
N HIS A 124 -3.74 2.71 -17.40
CA HIS A 124 -3.54 1.98 -18.65
C HIS A 124 -4.70 1.03 -19.00
N ALA A 125 -5.74 0.94 -18.16
CA ALA A 125 -6.89 0.05 -18.36
C ALA A 125 -8.23 0.81 -18.24
N PRO A 126 -8.66 1.54 -19.28
CA PRO A 126 -9.91 2.32 -19.27
C PRO A 126 -11.17 1.49 -18.96
N ARG A 127 -11.22 0.25 -19.44
CA ARG A 127 -12.33 -0.67 -19.15
C ARG A 127 -12.35 -1.06 -17.67
N ALA A 128 -11.19 -1.30 -17.07
CA ALA A 128 -11.08 -1.57 -15.64
C ALA A 128 -11.53 -0.35 -14.82
N ARG A 129 -11.10 0.87 -15.15
CA ARG A 129 -11.56 2.10 -14.50
C ARG A 129 -13.07 2.29 -14.59
N ARG A 130 -13.66 2.08 -15.77
CA ARG A 130 -15.11 2.13 -15.96
C ARG A 130 -15.85 1.17 -15.04
N LYS A 131 -15.36 -0.07 -14.90
CA LYS A 131 -15.94 -1.06 -13.98
C LYS A 131 -15.81 -0.64 -12.51
N VAL A 132 -14.65 -0.14 -12.09
CA VAL A 132 -14.43 0.38 -10.74
C VAL A 132 -15.37 1.55 -10.45
N TRP A 133 -15.49 2.52 -11.37
CA TRP A 133 -16.36 3.67 -11.21
C TRP A 133 -17.83 3.26 -11.10
N LYS A 134 -18.27 2.35 -11.97
CA LYS A 134 -19.61 1.76 -11.91
C LYS A 134 -19.87 1.04 -10.59
N ALA A 135 -18.90 0.27 -10.09
CA ALA A 135 -19.03 -0.43 -8.83
C ALA A 135 -19.21 0.53 -7.64
N LEU A 136 -18.47 1.65 -7.63
CA LEU A 136 -18.52 2.67 -6.57
C LEU A 136 -19.77 3.57 -6.64
N THR A 137 -20.23 3.92 -7.85
CA THR A 137 -21.20 5.02 -8.04
C THR A 137 -22.50 4.62 -8.74
N GLY A 138 -22.53 3.46 -9.39
CA GLY A 138 -23.62 3.05 -10.29
C GLY A 138 -23.51 3.63 -11.70
N GLU A 139 -22.66 4.62 -11.93
CA GLU A 139 -22.50 5.27 -13.23
C GLU A 139 -21.58 4.47 -14.17
N ASP A 140 -22.11 4.08 -15.33
CA ASP A 140 -21.38 3.27 -16.30
C ASP A 140 -20.57 4.11 -17.30
N ARG A 141 -19.50 4.76 -16.81
CA ARG A 141 -18.58 5.58 -17.61
C ARG A 141 -17.12 5.40 -17.20
N ASP A 142 -16.21 5.61 -18.14
CA ASP A 142 -14.79 5.77 -17.79
C ASP A 142 -14.56 7.15 -17.18
N VAL A 143 -13.67 7.22 -16.21
CA VAL A 143 -13.24 8.46 -15.55
C VAL A 143 -11.72 8.48 -15.46
N GLU A 144 -11.15 9.64 -15.67
CA GLU A 144 -9.73 9.85 -15.34
C GLU A 144 -9.60 9.95 -13.82
N LEU A 145 -8.75 9.09 -13.25
CA LEU A 145 -8.44 9.12 -11.83
C LEU A 145 -7.18 9.96 -11.63
N PRO A 146 -7.28 11.14 -10.98
CA PRO A 146 -6.13 12.02 -10.78
C PRO A 146 -5.12 11.42 -9.78
N HIS A 147 -3.93 11.99 -9.69
CA HIS A 147 -2.95 11.63 -8.65
C HIS A 147 -3.12 12.44 -7.35
N GLN A 148 -3.91 13.50 -7.39
CA GLN A 148 -4.19 14.37 -6.25
C GLN A 148 -5.62 14.91 -6.29
N LEU A 149 -6.15 15.25 -5.12
CA LEU A 149 -7.45 15.90 -4.93
C LEU A 149 -7.24 17.20 -4.16
N GLU A 150 -7.97 18.24 -4.53
CA GLU A 150 -7.97 19.51 -3.82
C GLU A 150 -9.36 19.79 -3.26
N PHE A 151 -9.38 20.28 -2.01
CA PHE A 151 -10.58 20.75 -1.33
C PHE A 151 -10.31 22.17 -0.81
N PRO A 152 -10.38 23.19 -1.69
CA PRO A 152 -10.03 24.56 -1.33
C PRO A 152 -10.88 25.12 -0.18
N GLU A 153 -12.16 24.75 -0.11
CA GLU A 153 -13.04 25.14 0.99
C GLU A 153 -12.55 24.60 2.33
N HIS A 154 -11.95 23.42 2.34
CA HIS A 154 -11.38 22.78 3.52
C HIS A 154 -9.89 23.14 3.70
N GLY A 155 -9.26 23.77 2.71
CA GLY A 155 -7.84 24.07 2.68
C GLY A 155 -6.96 22.82 2.59
N VAL A 156 -7.44 21.76 1.93
CA VAL A 156 -6.76 20.45 1.88
C VAL A 156 -6.21 20.15 0.48
N LEU A 157 -4.96 19.69 0.43
CA LEU A 157 -4.35 18.95 -0.68
C LEU A 157 -4.21 17.48 -0.28
N ALA A 158 -4.80 16.56 -1.02
CA ALA A 158 -4.72 15.12 -0.74
C ALA A 158 -4.05 14.37 -1.91
N TYR A 159 -3.06 13.52 -1.62
CA TYR A 159 -2.41 12.65 -2.61
C TYR A 159 -1.78 11.45 -1.91
N HIS A 160 -1.58 10.32 -2.59
CA HIS A 160 -1.19 9.08 -1.90
C HIS A 160 0.10 9.18 -1.09
N GLY A 161 1.13 9.87 -1.60
CA GLY A 161 2.37 10.11 -0.88
C GLY A 161 3.56 9.29 -1.36
N HIS A 162 3.32 8.22 -2.11
CA HIS A 162 4.38 7.42 -2.75
C HIS A 162 5.43 8.26 -3.48
N VAL A 163 5.09 9.44 -3.99
CA VAL A 163 6.01 10.44 -4.57
C VAL A 163 7.26 10.76 -3.71
N GLY A 164 7.18 10.59 -2.39
CA GLY A 164 8.30 10.76 -1.47
C GLY A 164 9.17 9.53 -1.27
N ASP A 165 8.77 8.39 -1.83
CA ASP A 165 9.39 7.09 -1.65
C ASP A 165 10.26 6.72 -2.86
N PRO A 166 11.59 6.62 -2.71
CA PRO A 166 12.48 6.31 -3.82
C PRO A 166 12.33 4.88 -4.37
N ILE A 167 11.62 3.99 -3.66
CA ILE A 167 11.33 2.62 -4.07
C ILE A 167 10.02 2.55 -4.85
N ASN A 168 9.01 3.32 -4.41
CA ASN A 168 7.64 3.28 -4.93
C ASN A 168 7.28 4.48 -5.83
N HIS A 169 8.27 5.26 -6.27
CA HIS A 169 8.06 6.39 -7.18
C HIS A 169 9.07 6.44 -8.32
N ASP A 170 8.53 6.69 -9.50
CA ASP A 170 9.22 7.12 -10.69
C ASP A 170 8.55 8.41 -11.21
N ALA A 171 9.37 9.39 -11.61
CA ALA A 171 8.89 10.74 -11.94
C ALA A 171 8.01 10.76 -13.21
N ASP A 172 8.22 9.81 -14.11
CA ASP A 172 7.44 9.68 -15.36
C ASP A 172 6.16 8.84 -15.13
N GLY A 173 5.94 8.37 -13.89
CA GLY A 173 4.86 7.46 -13.54
C GLY A 173 5.05 6.05 -14.10
N SER A 174 6.28 5.71 -14.46
CA SER A 174 6.69 4.39 -14.96
C SER A 174 6.70 3.34 -13.84
N ALA A 175 6.97 2.09 -14.22
CA ALA A 175 7.22 1.02 -13.27
C ALA A 175 8.34 1.34 -12.28
N THR A 176 8.13 0.93 -11.04
CA THR A 176 9.02 1.17 -9.91
C THR A 176 9.65 -0.15 -9.45
N ILE A 177 10.77 -0.07 -8.72
CA ILE A 177 11.34 -1.27 -8.12
C ILE A 177 10.40 -1.85 -7.05
N GLY A 178 9.55 -1.00 -6.44
CA GLY A 178 8.48 -1.42 -5.55
C GLY A 178 7.49 -2.38 -6.21
N ASP A 179 7.17 -2.18 -7.48
CA ASP A 179 6.28 -3.10 -8.22
C ASP A 179 6.91 -4.48 -8.40
N ALA A 180 8.21 -4.52 -8.72
CA ALA A 180 8.96 -5.76 -8.80
C ALA A 180 9.12 -6.42 -7.42
N ILE A 181 9.34 -5.66 -6.35
CA ILE A 181 9.38 -6.21 -4.98
C ILE A 181 8.02 -6.82 -4.62
N GLY A 182 6.93 -6.09 -4.85
CA GLY A 182 5.57 -6.55 -4.56
C GLY A 182 5.24 -7.84 -5.31
N SER A 183 5.49 -7.89 -6.61
CA SER A 183 5.20 -9.07 -7.41
C SER A 183 6.19 -10.21 -7.15
N GLU A 184 7.48 -9.97 -7.38
CA GLU A 184 8.50 -11.02 -7.47
C GLU A 184 9.05 -11.48 -6.11
N LEU A 185 8.96 -10.65 -5.06
CA LEU A 185 9.36 -11.08 -3.71
C LEU A 185 8.14 -11.41 -2.85
N ILE A 186 7.19 -10.48 -2.70
CA ILE A 186 6.08 -10.62 -1.74
C ILE A 186 5.06 -11.64 -2.22
N THR A 187 4.56 -11.52 -3.45
CA THR A 187 3.55 -12.44 -3.99
C THR A 187 4.15 -13.79 -4.40
N ARG A 188 5.39 -13.82 -4.91
CA ARG A 188 6.03 -15.07 -5.37
C ARG A 188 6.45 -15.99 -4.22
N PHE A 189 6.95 -15.43 -3.13
CA PHE A 189 7.45 -16.20 -1.98
C PHE A 189 6.45 -17.25 -1.44
N PRO A 190 5.22 -16.91 -1.03
CA PRO A 190 4.29 -17.91 -0.50
C PRO A 190 3.94 -18.98 -1.55
N ARG A 191 3.92 -18.64 -2.84
CA ARG A 191 3.69 -19.59 -3.93
C ARG A 191 4.84 -20.59 -4.06
N THR A 192 6.08 -20.13 -3.99
CA THR A 192 7.26 -20.99 -4.04
C THR A 192 7.29 -21.93 -2.83
N VAL A 193 6.98 -21.44 -1.61
CA VAL A 193 6.89 -22.32 -0.44
C VAL A 193 5.81 -23.39 -0.63
N ARG A 194 4.61 -23.03 -1.08
CA ARG A 194 3.51 -23.97 -1.34
C ARG A 194 3.90 -25.03 -2.39
N ALA A 195 4.68 -24.64 -3.40
CA ALA A 195 5.19 -25.57 -4.42
C ALA A 195 6.20 -26.57 -3.84
N ILE A 196 7.05 -26.15 -2.89
CA ILE A 196 8.02 -27.03 -2.21
C ILE A 196 7.31 -27.98 -1.23
N THR A 197 6.35 -27.47 -0.44
CA THR A 197 5.76 -28.25 0.65
C THR A 197 4.51 -29.02 0.27
N GLY A 198 3.82 -28.63 -0.81
CA GLY A 198 2.48 -29.12 -1.13
C GLY A 198 1.41 -28.71 -0.10
N THR A 199 1.74 -27.82 0.84
CA THR A 199 0.84 -27.40 1.92
C THR A 199 0.48 -25.93 1.81
N SER A 200 -0.78 -25.62 2.08
CA SER A 200 -1.26 -24.25 2.28
C SER A 200 -1.11 -23.90 3.77
N HIS A 201 -0.29 -22.91 4.09
CA HIS A 201 -0.17 -22.39 5.46
C HIS A 201 -0.63 -20.92 5.52
N PRO A 202 -1.66 -20.56 6.31
CA PRO A 202 -2.19 -19.20 6.37
C PRO A 202 -1.12 -18.14 6.68
N LEU A 203 -0.21 -18.46 7.61
CA LEU A 203 0.91 -17.57 7.96
C LEU A 203 1.78 -17.18 6.76
N LEU A 204 1.83 -17.93 5.66
CA LEU A 204 2.64 -17.55 4.50
C LEU A 204 2.15 -16.27 3.84
N ASP A 205 0.84 -16.03 3.86
CA ASP A 205 0.22 -14.91 3.16
C ASP A 205 0.30 -13.61 3.98
N ASP A 206 0.60 -13.70 5.28
CA ASP A 206 0.81 -12.55 6.18
C ASP A 206 2.01 -11.67 5.78
N ILE A 207 2.90 -12.20 4.93
CA ILE A 207 4.03 -11.45 4.34
C ILE A 207 3.56 -10.11 3.72
N ASP A 208 2.35 -10.09 3.17
CA ASP A 208 1.74 -8.94 2.50
C ASP A 208 1.42 -7.78 3.46
N ASP A 209 1.23 -8.10 4.74
CA ASP A 209 0.84 -7.19 5.80
C ASP A 209 2.01 -6.82 6.74
N VAL A 210 3.22 -7.34 6.47
CA VAL A 210 4.42 -6.98 7.23
C VAL A 210 4.75 -5.50 6.99
N ARG A 211 4.82 -4.72 8.08
CA ARG A 211 5.19 -3.31 8.03
C ARG A 211 6.29 -2.98 9.04
N PRO A 212 7.28 -2.14 8.67
CA PRO A 212 7.53 -1.63 7.32
C PRO A 212 7.98 -2.75 6.37
N VAL A 213 7.81 -2.59 5.05
CA VAL A 213 8.12 -3.63 4.04
C VAL A 213 9.56 -4.16 4.15
N TYR A 214 10.50 -3.32 4.57
CA TYR A 214 11.90 -3.73 4.82
C TYR A 214 12.07 -4.77 5.94
N ALA A 215 11.05 -5.02 6.75
CA ALA A 215 11.05 -6.03 7.80
C ALA A 215 10.68 -7.43 7.28
N VAL A 216 10.22 -7.57 6.02
CA VAL A 216 9.88 -8.85 5.39
C VAL A 216 10.98 -9.90 5.53
N PRO A 217 12.27 -9.62 5.27
CA PRO A 217 13.31 -10.64 5.43
C PRO A 217 13.53 -11.07 6.88
N ALA A 218 13.21 -10.21 7.86
CA ALA A 218 13.21 -10.60 9.26
C ALA A 218 11.99 -11.46 9.61
N TRP A 219 10.82 -11.14 9.03
CA TRP A 219 9.60 -11.92 9.18
C TRP A 219 9.72 -13.33 8.59
N VAL A 220 10.28 -13.46 7.37
CA VAL A 220 10.52 -14.75 6.71
C VAL A 220 11.35 -15.68 7.59
N ARG A 221 12.39 -15.13 8.25
CA ARG A 221 13.21 -15.90 9.20
C ARG A 221 12.46 -16.28 10.47
N HIS A 222 11.54 -15.43 10.94
CA HIS A 222 10.71 -15.72 12.10
C HIS A 222 9.72 -16.85 11.84
N LEU A 223 9.19 -16.97 10.61
CA LEU A 223 8.24 -18.02 10.26
C LEU A 223 8.79 -19.42 10.51
N GLY A 224 10.06 -19.69 10.14
CA GLY A 224 10.71 -20.99 10.41
C GLY A 224 11.01 -21.25 11.90
N VAL A 225 10.97 -20.23 12.75
CA VAL A 225 11.08 -20.38 14.22
C VAL A 225 9.73 -20.74 14.83
N VAL A 226 8.65 -20.12 14.32
CA VAL A 226 7.28 -20.38 14.78
C VAL A 226 6.78 -21.73 14.31
N GLU A 227 7.07 -22.09 13.05
CA GLU A 227 6.69 -23.35 12.43
C GLU A 227 7.95 -24.10 11.97
N PRO A 228 8.53 -24.97 12.82
CA PRO A 228 9.78 -25.66 12.51
C PRO A 228 9.73 -26.50 11.24
N SER A 229 8.55 -27.02 10.85
CA SER A 229 8.38 -27.77 9.61
C SER A 229 8.61 -26.93 8.35
N LEU A 230 8.40 -25.62 8.46
CA LEU A 230 8.61 -24.66 7.37
C LEU A 230 10.03 -24.10 7.30
N LEU A 231 10.91 -24.38 8.28
CA LEU A 231 12.24 -23.77 8.36
C LEU A 231 13.07 -23.96 7.08
N SER A 232 13.18 -25.20 6.59
CA SER A 232 13.93 -25.49 5.36
C SER A 232 13.20 -25.00 4.10
N PRO A 233 11.90 -25.31 3.88
CA PRO A 233 11.17 -24.83 2.70
C PRO A 233 11.13 -23.30 2.57
N VAL A 234 10.92 -22.58 3.67
CA VAL A 234 10.91 -21.10 3.68
C VAL A 234 12.27 -20.55 3.31
N HIS A 235 13.35 -21.11 3.86
CA HIS A 235 14.69 -20.66 3.54
C HIS A 235 15.03 -20.92 2.06
N GLU A 236 14.72 -22.11 1.56
CA GLU A 236 14.94 -22.49 0.16
C GLU A 236 14.17 -21.58 -0.80
N ALA A 237 12.87 -21.39 -0.57
CA ALA A 237 12.04 -20.49 -1.36
C ALA A 237 12.55 -19.04 -1.32
N TRP A 238 12.97 -18.54 -0.15
CA TRP A 238 13.47 -17.18 -0.03
C TRP A 238 14.77 -16.97 -0.80
N VAL A 239 15.69 -17.93 -0.76
CA VAL A 239 16.94 -17.89 -1.56
C VAL A 239 16.60 -17.84 -3.05
N GLU A 240 15.76 -18.76 -3.53
CA GLU A 240 15.36 -18.85 -4.95
C GLU A 240 14.72 -17.54 -5.43
N VAL A 241 13.78 -17.01 -4.67
CA VAL A 241 13.04 -15.80 -5.01
C VAL A 241 13.95 -14.57 -5.02
N VAL A 242 14.87 -14.44 -4.06
CA VAL A 242 15.85 -13.34 -4.04
C VAL A 242 16.83 -13.45 -5.22
N GLU A 243 17.34 -14.65 -5.54
CA GLU A 243 18.25 -14.84 -6.66
C GLU A 243 17.57 -14.55 -8.00
N SER A 244 16.33 -15.00 -8.17
CA SER A 244 15.49 -14.69 -9.34
C SER A 244 15.25 -13.19 -9.47
N PHE A 245 14.88 -12.51 -8.37
CA PHE A 245 14.69 -11.06 -8.36
C PHE A 245 15.97 -10.28 -8.72
N LEU A 246 17.12 -10.66 -8.16
CA LEU A 246 18.38 -9.96 -8.44
C LEU A 246 18.91 -10.21 -9.87
N SER A 247 18.47 -11.28 -10.52
CA SER A 247 18.86 -11.62 -11.90
C SER A 247 17.92 -11.05 -12.97
N ASP A 248 16.72 -10.61 -12.58
CA ASP A 248 15.73 -9.97 -13.46
C ASP A 248 16.30 -8.72 -14.19
N ASP A 249 15.99 -8.59 -15.48
CA ASP A 249 16.52 -7.53 -16.34
C ASP A 249 16.09 -6.14 -15.91
N PHE A 250 14.82 -5.97 -15.53
CA PHE A 250 14.29 -4.70 -15.03
C PHE A 250 14.99 -4.31 -13.73
N VAL A 251 15.13 -5.27 -12.79
CA VAL A 251 15.80 -5.04 -11.50
C VAL A 251 17.26 -4.63 -11.70
N ARG A 252 18.02 -5.37 -12.52
CA ARG A 252 19.43 -5.05 -12.83
C ARG A 252 19.56 -3.68 -13.48
N HIS A 253 18.68 -3.35 -14.42
CA HIS A 253 18.69 -2.05 -15.08
C HIS A 253 18.36 -0.91 -14.11
N TRP A 254 17.36 -1.08 -13.25
CA TRP A 254 17.00 -0.09 -12.23
C TRP A 254 18.17 0.17 -11.26
N MET A 255 18.82 -0.88 -10.77
CA MET A 255 19.99 -0.76 -9.88
C MET A 255 21.13 0.01 -10.56
N LYS A 256 21.37 -0.26 -11.85
CA LYS A 256 22.39 0.46 -12.64
C LYS A 256 22.05 1.95 -12.80
N ARG A 257 20.78 2.30 -13.05
CA ARG A 257 20.33 3.70 -13.17
C ARG A 257 20.46 4.50 -11.88
N LYS A 258 20.23 3.87 -10.72
CA LYS A 258 20.38 4.51 -9.40
C LYS A 258 21.82 4.62 -8.92
N HIS A 259 22.78 4.08 -9.67
CA HIS A 259 24.19 4.06 -9.30
C HIS A 259 24.76 5.46 -9.10
N LYS A 260 25.26 5.77 -7.90
CA LYS A 260 26.06 6.99 -7.66
C LYS A 260 27.55 6.66 -7.69
N ARG A 261 28.34 7.52 -8.35
CA ARG A 261 29.79 7.34 -8.54
C ARG A 261 30.58 7.32 -7.21
N PHE A 262 30.04 7.94 -6.16
CA PHE A 262 30.57 7.93 -4.80
C PHE A 262 29.47 7.60 -3.78
N GLY A 263 29.71 6.61 -2.92
CA GLY A 263 28.80 6.16 -1.86
C GLY A 263 27.95 4.92 -2.17
N LEU A 264 27.25 4.42 -1.15
CA LEU A 264 26.23 3.38 -1.26
C LEU A 264 24.90 4.03 -1.65
N ASP A 265 24.52 3.94 -2.93
CA ASP A 265 23.19 4.32 -3.40
C ASP A 265 22.11 3.32 -2.93
N THR A 266 20.85 3.70 -3.08
CA THR A 266 19.68 2.90 -2.66
C THR A 266 19.69 1.50 -3.27
N GLY A 267 20.14 1.36 -4.53
CA GLY A 267 20.21 0.07 -5.22
C GLY A 267 21.25 -0.87 -4.60
N LYS A 268 22.46 -0.37 -4.34
CA LYS A 268 23.50 -1.16 -3.65
C LYS A 268 23.09 -1.58 -2.25
N LYS A 269 22.41 -0.70 -1.50
CA LYS A 269 21.90 -1.01 -0.16
C LYS A 269 20.83 -2.11 -0.21
N LEU A 270 19.89 -2.00 -1.13
CA LEU A 270 18.84 -3.01 -1.34
C LEU A 270 19.45 -4.36 -1.70
N ARG A 271 20.35 -4.39 -2.68
CA ARG A 271 21.05 -5.62 -3.10
C ARG A 271 21.79 -6.27 -1.95
N LEU A 272 22.63 -5.52 -1.23
CA LEU A 272 23.39 -6.04 -0.09
C LEU A 272 22.46 -6.59 1.00
N MET A 273 21.37 -5.88 1.31
CA MET A 273 20.40 -6.32 2.30
C MET A 273 19.75 -7.66 1.90
N LEU A 274 19.33 -7.80 0.63
CA LEU A 274 18.74 -9.03 0.12
C LEU A 274 19.76 -10.19 0.10
N GLU A 275 20.98 -9.97 -0.40
CA GLU A 275 22.06 -10.98 -0.39
C GLU A 275 22.46 -11.42 1.03
N LEU A 276 22.37 -10.52 2.03
CA LEU A 276 22.60 -10.89 3.42
C LEU A 276 21.42 -11.67 4.00
N SER A 277 20.20 -11.41 3.54
CA SER A 277 19.00 -12.10 4.01
C SER A 277 18.91 -13.58 3.60
N THR A 278 19.62 -13.97 2.53
CA THR A 278 19.68 -15.36 2.04
C THR A 278 20.72 -16.20 2.78
N LYS A 279 21.55 -15.62 3.64
CA LYS A 279 22.56 -16.38 4.39
C LYS A 279 21.91 -17.14 5.55
N LYS A 280 22.36 -18.39 5.78
CA LYS A 280 21.99 -19.25 6.93
C LYS A 280 22.52 -18.69 8.26
N ILE A 281 22.11 -17.50 8.65
CA ILE A 281 22.43 -16.94 9.97
C ILE A 281 21.24 -17.25 10.87
N ILE A 282 21.44 -18.21 11.76
CA ILE A 282 20.55 -18.48 12.89
C ILE A 282 20.47 -17.19 13.71
N ALA A 283 19.31 -16.55 13.73
CA ALA A 283 19.07 -15.30 14.45
C ALA A 283 19.16 -15.52 15.97
N LYS A 284 20.38 -15.59 16.50
CA LYS A 284 20.68 -15.48 17.93
C LYS A 284 21.22 -14.07 18.21
N GLY A 285 20.31 -13.11 18.40
CA GLY A 285 20.60 -11.76 18.91
C GLY A 285 20.67 -10.65 17.85
N SER A 286 20.26 -9.39 18.09
CA SER A 286 19.74 -8.72 19.28
C SER A 286 18.47 -7.92 18.93
N ASP A 287 17.39 -8.64 18.74
CA ASP A 287 16.00 -8.32 19.02
C ASP A 287 15.60 -6.85 19.29
N LYS A 288 16.05 -6.23 20.37
CA LYS A 288 15.68 -4.85 20.72
C LYS A 288 16.22 -3.79 19.75
N ARG A 289 17.48 -3.95 19.31
CA ARG A 289 18.15 -2.99 18.41
C ARG A 289 17.51 -2.95 17.03
N LEU A 290 16.97 -4.08 16.59
CA LEU A 290 16.28 -4.19 15.31
C LEU A 290 14.93 -3.46 15.36
N THR A 291 14.15 -3.66 16.41
CA THR A 291 12.89 -2.92 16.65
C THR A 291 13.14 -1.41 16.77
N GLU A 292 14.14 -1.00 17.54
CA GLU A 292 14.53 0.42 17.67
C GLU A 292 14.96 1.01 16.31
N ALA A 293 15.75 0.27 15.52
CA ALA A 293 16.17 0.71 14.20
C ALA A 293 14.99 0.89 13.23
N TYR A 294 14.02 -0.03 13.24
CA TYR A 294 12.81 0.12 12.41
C TYR A 294 11.94 1.29 12.84
N GLY A 295 11.76 1.52 14.14
CA GLY A 295 11.04 2.69 14.67
C GLY A 295 11.70 4.00 14.23
N VAL A 296 13.02 4.10 14.33
CA VAL A 296 13.78 5.27 13.84
C VAL A 296 13.59 5.46 12.33
N MET A 297 13.64 4.38 11.55
CA MET A 297 13.47 4.45 10.10
C MET A 297 12.06 4.91 9.72
N GLN A 298 11.02 4.40 10.40
CA GLN A 298 9.64 4.82 10.18
C GLN A 298 9.45 6.31 10.51
N HIS A 299 9.95 6.76 11.67
CA HIS A 299 9.87 8.17 12.05
C HIS A 299 10.58 9.11 11.07
N ALA A 300 11.73 8.68 10.55
CA ALA A 300 12.48 9.40 9.53
C ALA A 300 11.72 9.45 8.20
N PHE A 301 11.07 8.35 7.80
CA PHE A 301 10.22 8.27 6.62
C PHE A 301 9.06 9.27 6.73
N ASP A 302 8.29 9.22 7.82
CA ASP A 302 7.18 10.16 8.05
C ASP A 302 7.67 11.62 8.09
N GLY A 303 8.87 11.87 8.62
CA GLY A 303 9.48 13.20 8.66
C GLY A 303 9.78 13.72 7.26
N LYS A 304 10.33 12.86 6.40
CA LYS A 304 10.56 13.17 4.98
C LYS A 304 9.26 13.45 4.23
N MET A 305 8.22 12.65 4.48
CA MET A 305 6.90 12.82 3.87
C MET A 305 6.27 14.16 4.27
N ALA A 306 6.33 14.51 5.55
CA ALA A 306 5.85 15.80 6.05
C ALA A 306 6.60 16.99 5.41
N GLN A 307 7.93 16.89 5.25
CA GLN A 307 8.73 17.92 4.57
C GLN A 307 8.35 18.08 3.08
N LEU A 308 8.08 16.98 2.39
CA LEU A 308 7.62 17.02 1.00
C LEU A 308 6.21 17.62 0.89
N GLY A 309 5.31 17.27 1.83
CA GLY A 309 4.00 17.89 1.94
C GLY A 309 4.08 19.40 2.15
N ALA A 310 4.99 19.86 3.00
CA ALA A 310 5.24 21.29 3.20
C ALA A 310 5.68 22.01 1.92
N LYS A 311 6.58 21.40 1.14
CA LYS A 311 7.01 21.94 -0.16
C LYS A 311 5.85 22.04 -1.15
N LYS A 312 5.06 20.96 -1.28
CA LYS A 312 3.87 20.96 -2.15
C LYS A 312 2.85 22.02 -1.74
N LEU A 313 2.60 22.20 -0.44
CA LEU A 313 1.71 23.27 0.04
C LEU A 313 2.22 24.66 -0.28
N ALA A 314 3.53 24.89 -0.22
CA ALA A 314 4.09 26.20 -0.58
C ALA A 314 3.84 26.56 -2.05
N GLU A 315 3.64 25.57 -2.92
CA GLU A 315 3.28 25.74 -4.33
C GLU A 315 1.76 25.88 -4.54
N SER A 316 0.93 25.46 -3.58
CA SER A 316 -0.53 25.49 -3.65
C SER A 316 -1.13 26.68 -2.90
N ARG A 317 -1.71 27.64 -3.64
CA ARG A 317 -2.33 28.83 -3.03
C ARG A 317 -3.60 28.48 -2.24
N GLY A 318 -3.71 28.99 -1.01
CA GLY A 318 -4.93 28.88 -0.20
C GLY A 318 -5.14 27.54 0.51
N LEU A 319 -4.23 26.59 0.35
CA LEU A 319 -4.25 25.29 1.05
C LEU A 319 -3.33 25.33 2.27
N ARG A 320 -3.69 24.59 3.32
CA ARG A 320 -2.97 24.57 4.61
C ARG A 320 -2.78 23.17 5.18
N TYR A 321 -3.48 22.19 4.65
CA TYR A 321 -3.44 20.81 5.11
C TYR A 321 -3.01 19.91 3.97
N VAL A 322 -2.09 18.98 4.26
CA VAL A 322 -1.75 17.88 3.35
C VAL A 322 -2.21 16.59 3.95
N VAL A 323 -2.86 15.77 3.14
CA VAL A 323 -3.32 14.43 3.52
C VAL A 323 -2.66 13.41 2.60
N ASN A 324 -1.95 12.48 3.22
CA ASN A 324 -1.28 11.35 2.55
C ASN A 324 -1.81 10.00 3.04
N GLY A 325 -1.58 8.96 2.24
CA GLY A 325 -1.60 7.55 2.63
C GLY A 325 -0.19 6.96 2.60
N HIS A 326 -0.02 5.76 2.05
CA HIS A 326 1.25 5.10 1.67
C HIS A 326 2.07 4.47 2.79
N SER A 327 2.08 5.07 4.00
CA SER A 327 2.87 4.52 5.11
C SER A 327 2.13 3.41 5.85
N HIS A 328 0.81 3.28 5.67
CA HIS A 328 -0.10 2.47 6.47
C HIS A 328 -0.21 2.88 7.95
N PHE A 329 0.51 3.92 8.39
CA PHE A 329 0.49 4.42 9.77
C PHE A 329 -0.16 5.79 9.81
N SER A 330 -1.21 5.93 10.63
CA SER A 330 -1.82 7.23 10.83
C SER A 330 -0.83 8.19 11.51
N ALA A 331 -0.79 9.43 11.03
CA ALA A 331 0.13 10.43 11.54
C ALA A 331 -0.50 11.82 11.47
N MET A 332 -0.11 12.69 12.39
CA MET A 332 -0.45 14.10 12.39
C MET A 332 0.79 14.89 12.79
N ARG A 333 1.25 15.80 11.93
CA ARG A 333 2.48 16.57 12.16
C ARG A 333 2.29 18.02 11.74
N PRO A 334 2.49 18.99 12.64
CA PRO A 334 2.64 20.39 12.25
C PRO A 334 3.83 20.55 11.30
N ILE A 335 3.66 21.31 10.23
CA ILE A 335 4.69 21.52 9.19
C ILE A 335 5.04 23.00 8.97
N GLY A 336 4.65 23.85 9.92
CA GLY A 336 4.95 25.27 9.92
C GLY A 336 3.72 26.13 9.68
N SER A 337 3.91 27.22 8.94
CA SER A 337 2.87 28.20 8.63
C SER A 337 2.86 28.48 7.13
N ILE A 338 1.68 28.44 6.51
CA ILE A 338 1.44 28.81 5.11
C ILE A 338 0.47 29.99 5.12
N ASP A 339 0.82 31.08 4.44
CA ASP A 339 0.06 32.33 4.43
C ASP A 339 -0.28 32.85 5.85
N GLY A 340 0.67 32.73 6.77
CA GLY A 340 0.52 33.19 8.16
C GLY A 340 -0.39 32.30 9.03
N LYS A 341 -0.85 31.15 8.54
CA LYS A 341 -1.72 30.22 9.27
C LYS A 341 -1.03 28.86 9.49
N PRO A 342 -1.25 28.19 10.64
CA PRO A 342 -0.69 26.86 10.89
C PRO A 342 -1.05 25.87 9.79
N ALA A 343 -0.04 25.14 9.33
CA ALA A 343 -0.17 24.07 8.35
C ALA A 343 0.14 22.71 8.98
N VAL A 344 -0.58 21.67 8.55
CA VAL A 344 -0.51 20.32 9.14
C VAL A 344 -0.46 19.27 8.05
N TYR A 345 0.44 18.30 8.23
CA TYR A 345 0.50 17.05 7.48
C TYR A 345 -0.27 15.98 8.23
N PHE A 346 -1.07 15.21 7.50
CA PHE A 346 -1.77 14.03 7.96
C PHE A 346 -1.38 12.82 7.14
N ASN A 347 -1.36 11.66 7.78
CA ASN A 347 -1.40 10.36 7.13
C ASN A 347 -2.67 9.62 7.57
N THR A 348 -3.45 9.10 6.62
CA THR A 348 -4.72 8.40 6.87
C THR A 348 -4.53 7.02 7.46
N GLY A 349 -3.35 6.39 7.32
CA GLY A 349 -3.08 5.03 7.76
C GLY A 349 -3.63 3.98 6.78
N THR A 350 -4.36 2.97 7.27
CA THR A 350 -4.83 1.84 6.45
C THR A 350 -6.09 1.20 7.02
N TRP A 351 -6.82 0.46 6.18
CA TRP A 351 -7.98 -0.38 6.55
C TRP A 351 -7.64 -1.87 6.45
N ARG A 352 -6.50 -2.27 7.00
CA ARG A 352 -5.94 -3.62 6.86
C ARG A 352 -5.39 -4.16 8.17
N SER A 353 -5.22 -5.48 8.18
CA SER A 353 -4.36 -6.13 9.15
C SER A 353 -2.92 -5.69 8.90
N VAL A 354 -2.17 -5.44 9.97
CA VAL A 354 -0.76 -5.06 9.89
C VAL A 354 0.04 -5.93 10.85
N HIS A 355 1.14 -6.47 10.35
CA HIS A 355 2.11 -7.24 11.12
C HIS A 355 3.32 -6.37 11.46
N GLN A 356 3.46 -6.02 12.73
CA GLN A 356 4.55 -5.19 13.22
C GLN A 356 5.41 -5.91 14.25
N ILE A 357 6.68 -5.54 14.29
CA ILE A 357 7.59 -6.04 15.31
C ILE A 357 7.20 -5.42 16.66
N GLY A 358 6.65 -6.24 17.53
CA GLY A 358 6.41 -5.93 18.93
C GLY A 358 7.33 -6.75 19.84
N HIS A 359 6.90 -6.93 21.10
CA HIS A 359 7.55 -7.85 22.04
C HIS A 359 6.48 -8.82 22.57
N GLY A 360 6.75 -10.13 22.47
CA GLY A 360 5.93 -11.15 23.11
C GLY A 360 6.12 -11.16 24.62
N VAL A 361 5.27 -11.92 25.32
CA VAL A 361 5.39 -12.17 26.76
C VAL A 361 6.76 -12.82 27.02
N GLY A 362 7.66 -12.10 27.70
CA GLY A 362 9.07 -12.50 27.89
C GLY A 362 10.12 -11.69 27.10
N GLY A 363 9.71 -10.67 26.35
CA GLY A 363 10.62 -9.69 25.72
C GLY A 363 11.26 -10.13 24.41
N ARG A 364 10.88 -11.28 23.85
CA ARG A 364 11.29 -11.70 22.50
C ARG A 364 10.51 -10.91 21.46
N PRO A 365 11.14 -10.28 20.46
CA PRO A 365 10.43 -9.66 19.37
C PRO A 365 9.71 -10.69 18.56
N THR A 366 8.52 -10.30 18.15
CA THR A 366 7.63 -11.12 17.36
C THR A 366 6.82 -10.20 16.47
N PHE A 367 6.40 -10.71 15.33
CA PHE A 367 5.48 -9.98 14.48
C PHE A 367 4.07 -10.17 15.03
N LEU A 368 3.48 -9.09 15.51
CA LEU A 368 2.14 -9.08 16.08
C LEU A 368 1.16 -8.52 15.04
N PRO A 369 0.13 -9.29 14.64
CA PRO A 369 -0.97 -8.76 13.85
C PRO A 369 -1.85 -7.84 14.68
N TYR A 370 -2.35 -6.79 14.06
CA TYR A 370 -3.54 -6.08 14.52
C TYR A 370 -4.31 -5.50 13.34
N ASP A 371 -5.64 -5.39 13.47
CA ASP A 371 -6.49 -4.78 12.46
C ASP A 371 -6.51 -3.25 12.64
N ALA A 372 -6.03 -2.54 11.63
CA ALA A 372 -6.12 -1.08 11.56
C ALA A 372 -7.34 -0.65 10.73
N MET A 373 -8.02 0.38 11.21
CA MET A 373 -9.11 1.04 10.49
C MET A 373 -9.07 2.53 10.84
N SER A 374 -8.23 3.28 10.14
CA SER A 374 -8.02 4.71 10.37
C SER A 374 -8.52 5.55 9.19
N TYR A 375 -8.98 6.75 9.49
CA TYR A 375 -9.45 7.74 8.53
C TYR A 375 -9.23 9.13 9.13
N LEU A 376 -9.21 10.16 8.27
CA LEU A 376 -9.16 11.56 8.68
C LEU A 376 -10.52 12.23 8.49
#